data_AF-A0A971F1G8-F1
#
_entry.id   AF-A0A971F1G8-F1
#
_cell.length_a   1.000
_cell.length_b   1.000
_cell.length_c   1.000
_cell.angle_alpha   90.00
_cell.angle_beta   90.00
_cell.angle_gamma   90.00
#
_symmetry.space_group_name_H-M   'P 1'
#
loop_
_entity.id
_entity.type
_entity.pdbx_description
1 polymer ?
#
loop_
_entity_poly.entity_id
_entity_poly.type
_entity_poly.pdbx_seq_one_letter_code
_entity_poly.pdbx_strand_id
1 'polypeptide(L)' 'MKARTKSLLVLVIPFIILGITYFFLPARIPRQFHLNGEPPTYAAKEFIFLFGFLPFLIYQKYRKKE' A
#
# COMPACT_ATOMS: atom_id res chain seq x y z
N MET A 1 -24.61 -8.99 5.08
CA MET A 1 -23.31 -9.13 5.80
C MET A 1 -22.11 -9.45 4.91
N LYS A 2 -22.17 -10.46 4.00
CA LYS A 2 -21.03 -10.88 3.14
C LYS A 2 -20.28 -9.74 2.42
N ALA A 3 -20.98 -8.75 1.85
CA ALA A 3 -20.35 -7.64 1.14
C ALA A 3 -19.54 -6.69 2.05
N ARG A 4 -19.95 -6.55 3.32
CA ARG A 4 -19.24 -5.72 4.31
C ARG A 4 -17.95 -6.41 4.75
N THR A 5 -18.01 -7.72 4.97
CA THR A 5 -16.85 -8.56 5.28
C THR A 5 -15.83 -8.56 4.14
N LYS A 6 -16.29 -8.71 2.88
CA LYS A 6 -15.40 -8.62 1.71
C LYS A 6 -14.70 -7.26 1.61
N SER A 7 -15.43 -6.17 1.82
CA SER A 7 -14.86 -4.81 1.81
C SER A 7 -13.81 -4.62 2.90
N LEU A 8 -14.07 -5.17 4.09
CA LEU A 8 -13.13 -5.13 5.21
C LEU A 8 -11.86 -5.94 4.90
N LEU A 9 -12.00 -7.13 4.30
CA LEU A 9 -10.86 -7.97 3.92
C LEU A 9 -9.96 -7.29 2.87
N VAL A 10 -10.56 -6.63 1.88
CA VAL A 10 -9.81 -5.87 0.86
C VAL A 10 -9.02 -4.71 1.46
N LEU A 11 -9.44 -4.19 2.61
CA LEU A 11 -8.68 -3.18 3.36
C LEU A 11 -7.62 -3.84 4.26
N VAL A 12 -7.98 -4.83 5.08
CA VAL A 12 -7.12 -5.38 6.13
C VAL A 12 -5.97 -6.20 5.56
N ILE A 13 -6.19 -7.00 4.52
CA ILE A 13 -5.16 -7.88 3.96
C ILE A 13 -3.93 -7.09 3.46
N PRO A 14 -4.08 -6.01 2.67
CA PRO A 14 -2.94 -5.16 2.28
C PRO A 14 -2.15 -4.60 3.46
N PHE A 15 -2.83 -4.18 4.53
CA PHE A 15 -2.16 -3.67 5.73
C PHE A 15 -1.41 -4.74 6.50
N ILE A 16 -1.92 -5.97 6.56
CA ILE A 16 -1.20 -7.11 7.14
C ILE A 16 0.08 -7.38 6.35
N ILE A 17 -0.01 -7.42 5.01
CA ILE A 17 1.16 -7.63 4.14
C ILE A 17 2.19 -6.52 4.36
N LEU A 18 1.77 -5.26 4.34
CA LEU A 18 2.67 -4.12 4.58
C LEU A 18 3.28 -4.13 5.98
N GLY A 19 2.51 -4.53 6.99
CA GLY A 19 2.99 -4.68 8.37
C GLY A 19 4.07 -5.74 8.50
N ILE A 20 3.92 -6.88 7.81
CA ILE A 20 4.96 -7.92 7.75
C ILE A 20 6.18 -7.40 6.99
N THR A 21 5.98 -6.82 5.80
CA THR A 21 7.06 -6.27 4.97
C THR A 21 7.84 -5.17 5.69
N TYR A 22 7.20 -4.35 6.53
CA TYR A 22 7.83 -3.26 7.29
C TYR A 22 9.01 -3.70 8.17
N PHE A 23 8.96 -4.92 8.72
CA PHE A 23 10.06 -5.47 9.53
C PHE A 23 11.31 -5.78 8.70
N PHE A 24 11.14 -6.06 7.41
CA PHE A 24 12.23 -6.38 6.48
C PHE A 24 12.72 -5.14 5.72
N LEU A 25 12.09 -3.98 5.91
CA LEU A 25 12.41 -2.77 5.18
C LEU A 25 13.49 -1.93 5.89
N PRO A 26 14.46 -1.40 5.12
CA PRO A 26 15.44 -0.44 5.65
C PRO A 26 14.72 0.82 6.16
N ALA A 27 15.32 1.53 7.11
CA ALA A 27 14.72 2.72 7.72
C ALA A 27 14.32 3.80 6.70
N ARG A 28 14.98 3.81 5.52
CA ARG A 28 14.70 4.71 4.42
C ARG A 28 14.59 3.94 3.12
N ILE A 29 13.62 4.31 2.30
CA ILE A 29 13.37 3.67 0.99
C ILE A 29 13.44 4.77 -0.08
N PRO A 30 14.05 4.50 -1.24
CA PRO A 30 14.03 5.42 -2.36
C PRO A 30 12.61 5.76 -2.79
N ARG A 31 12.30 7.05 -2.91
CA ARG A 31 10.97 7.53 -3.34
C ARG A 31 10.83 7.49 -4.87
N GLN A 32 11.94 7.67 -5.58
CA GLN A 32 11.98 7.74 -7.04
C GLN A 32 13.12 6.86 -7.54
N PHE A 33 12.84 6.09 -8.59
CA PHE A 33 13.86 5.37 -9.34
C PHE A 33 14.09 6.16 -10.62
N HIS A 34 15.22 6.87 -10.72
CA HIS A 34 15.63 7.46 -11.99
C HIS A 34 16.15 6.38 -12.92
N LEU A 35 16.02 6.62 -14.23
CA LEU A 35 16.54 5.73 -15.29
C LEU A 35 18.06 5.50 -15.17
N ASN A 36 18.74 6.36 -14.41
CA ASN A 36 20.17 6.36 -14.17
C ASN A 36 20.55 5.48 -12.96
N GLY A 37 19.59 4.82 -12.31
CA GLY A 37 19.80 3.92 -11.16
C GLY A 37 19.98 4.61 -9.82
N GLU A 38 20.29 5.91 -9.78
CA GLU A 38 20.46 6.65 -8.53
C GLU A 38 19.15 7.32 -8.07
N PRO A 39 18.63 6.95 -6.89
CA PRO A 39 17.46 7.61 -6.33
C PRO A 39 17.86 8.99 -5.74
N PRO A 40 17.29 10.09 -6.25
CA PRO A 40 17.64 11.45 -5.80
C PRO A 40 17.13 11.77 -4.40
N THR A 41 16.20 10.97 -3.86
CA THR A 41 15.48 11.27 -2.62
C THR A 41 15.01 9.99 -1.95
N TYR A 42 15.23 9.94 -0.64
CA TYR A 42 14.80 8.87 0.25
C TYR A 42 13.63 9.35 1.11
N ALA A 43 12.70 8.46 1.41
CA ALA A 43 11.60 8.71 2.34
C ALA A 43 11.60 7.68 3.47
N ALA A 44 10.99 8.06 4.58
CA ALA A 44 10.87 7.21 5.77
C ALA A 44 9.95 6.01 5.47
N LYS A 45 10.37 4.80 5.80
CA LYS A 45 9.71 3.55 5.37
C LYS A 45 8.22 3.45 5.71
N GLU A 46 7.74 4.24 6.66
CA GLU A 46 6.34 4.37 7.05
C GLU A 46 5.44 4.85 5.88
N PHE A 47 6.00 5.51 4.87
CA PHE A 47 5.21 5.97 3.71
C PHE A 47 4.55 4.81 2.95
N ILE A 48 5.07 3.58 3.07
CA ILE A 48 4.50 2.40 2.39
C ILE A 48 3.05 2.13 2.81
N PHE A 49 2.67 2.51 4.04
CA PHE A 49 1.32 2.30 4.57
C PHE A 49 0.26 3.11 3.82
N LEU A 50 0.64 4.20 3.16
CA LEU A 50 -0.27 4.94 2.28
C LEU A 50 -0.77 4.08 1.11
N PHE A 51 0.08 3.18 0.59
CA PHE A 51 -0.32 2.26 -0.48
C PHE A 51 -1.26 1.15 0.00
N GLY A 52 -1.35 0.92 1.32
CA GLY A 52 -2.31 -0.04 1.89
C GLY A 52 -3.77 0.32 1.60
N PHE A 53 -4.06 1.61 1.43
CA PHE A 53 -5.41 2.09 1.07
C PHE A 53 -5.73 1.91 -0.41
N LEU A 54 -4.72 1.77 -1.28
CA LEU A 54 -4.91 1.77 -2.73
C LEU A 54 -5.84 0.64 -3.22
N PRO A 55 -5.70 -0.62 -2.78
CA PRO A 55 -6.58 -1.71 -3.20
C PRO A 55 -8.03 -1.47 -2.78
N PHE A 56 -8.24 -0.91 -1.59
CA PHE A 56 -9.58 -0.57 -1.09
C PHE A 56 -10.23 0.56 -1.88
N LEU A 57 -9.48 1.63 -2.17
CA LEU A 57 -9.97 2.75 -2.99
C LEU A 57 -10.35 2.29 -4.41
N ILE A 58 -9.52 1.43 -5.01
CA ILE A 58 -9.80 0.81 -6.32
C ILE A 58 -11.09 -0.02 -6.21
N TYR A 59 -11.18 -0.93 -5.25
CA TYR A 59 -12.36 -1.77 -5.03
C TYR A 59 -13.64 -0.93 -4.85
N GLN A 60 -13.58 0.14 -4.06
CA GLN A 60 -14.71 1.03 -3.84
C GLN A 60 -15.14 1.76 -5.12
N LYS A 61 -14.18 2.19 -5.95
CA LYS A 61 -14.45 2.87 -7.23
C LYS A 61 -15.17 1.95 -8.21
N TYR A 62 -14.74 0.69 -8.34
CA TYR A 62 -15.38 -0.27 -9.24
C TYR A 62 -16.73 -0.76 -8.70
N ARG A 63 -16.84 -0.99 -7.40
CA ARG A 63 -18.11 -1.41 -6.76
C ARG A 63 -19.22 -0.35 -6.85
N LYS A 64 -18.89 0.95 -6.88
CA LYS A 64 -19.89 2.02 -7.07
C LYS A 64 -20.35 2.15 -8.53
N LYS A 65 -19.65 1.52 -9.47
CA LYS A 65 -19.91 1.58 -10.90
C LYS A 65 -20.79 0.43 -11.39
N GLU A 66 -20.90 -0.63 -10.58
CA GLU A 66 -21.92 -1.70 -10.68
C GLU A 66 -23.19 -1.29 -9.92
#